data_AF-G0EGH7-F1
#
_entry.id   AF-G0EGH7-F1
#
_cell.length_a   1.000
_cell.length_b   1.000
_cell.length_c   1.000
_cell.angle_alpha   90.00
_cell.angle_beta   90.00
_cell.angle_gamma   90.00
#
_symmetry.space_group_name_H-M   'P 1'
#
loop_
_entity.id
_entity.type
_entity.pdbx_description
1 polymer ?
#
loop_
_entity_poly.entity_id
_entity_poly.type
_entity_poly.pdbx_seq_one_letter_code
_entity_poly.pdbx_strand_id
1 'polypeptide(L)'
;MASSVARLSRDALRRVARGSGERVTLRDLILAALYTAGGKLSRLRLMKLLYIVSSHAPRAVQDVEFIPYRFGAWSEDVEHELEMLEKKGVTESSREGVRLRDINEGERAWQAVEKRGNLASLLRETLEIFNELDDRELLAFVYSVYGGYEESEKKHILLDKRLRLETALKLYERGLISVTLAARVAGMNVLEFVDIARRKLGGLVTSDKLFEE
;
A
#
# COMPACT_ATOMS: atom_id res chain seq x y z
N MET A 1 9.44 -15.59 -21.65
CA MET A 1 8.45 -15.47 -20.57
C MET A 1 8.54 -14.05 -20.04
N ALA A 2 7.68 -13.18 -20.55
CA ALA A 2 7.77 -11.73 -20.37
C ALA A 2 7.02 -11.30 -19.10
N SER A 3 7.75 -10.63 -18.22
CA SER A 3 7.26 -10.00 -16.99
C SER A 3 6.33 -8.84 -17.35
N SER A 4 5.06 -8.96 -16.97
CA SER A 4 4.01 -7.97 -17.13
C SER A 4 4.11 -6.88 -16.06
N VAL A 5 5.22 -6.14 -16.04
CA VAL A 5 5.43 -5.03 -15.10
C VAL A 5 5.26 -3.71 -15.84
N ALA A 6 4.01 -3.32 -16.00
CA ALA A 6 3.59 -1.93 -16.21
C ALA A 6 2.10 -1.84 -15.91
N ARG A 7 1.72 -0.99 -14.94
CA ARG A 7 0.62 0.00 -15.02
C ARG A 7 -0.07 0.26 -13.67
N LEU A 8 0.55 1.10 -12.85
CA LEU A 8 -0.19 2.19 -12.19
C LEU A 8 -0.13 3.44 -13.09
N SER A 9 -0.60 3.30 -14.34
CA SER A 9 -0.90 4.44 -15.21
C SER A 9 -2.24 5.05 -14.76
N ARG A 10 -2.35 6.38 -14.83
CA ARG A 10 -3.57 7.13 -14.47
C ARG A 10 -4.83 6.62 -15.18
N ASP A 11 -4.69 5.92 -16.30
CA ASP A 11 -5.79 5.37 -17.08
C ASP A 11 -6.36 4.05 -16.54
N ALA A 12 -5.58 3.28 -15.77
CA ALA A 12 -6.10 2.11 -15.06
C ALA A 12 -7.08 2.52 -13.93
N LEU A 13 -6.85 3.71 -13.34
CA LEU A 13 -7.67 4.29 -12.26
C LEU A 13 -9.06 4.74 -12.73
N ARG A 14 -9.30 4.93 -14.04
CA ARG A 14 -10.58 5.44 -14.56
C ARG A 14 -11.66 4.38 -14.78
N ARG A 15 -11.34 3.09 -14.74
CA ARG A 15 -12.29 1.99 -15.06
C ARG A 15 -12.96 1.34 -13.84
N VAL A 16 -13.21 2.10 -12.78
CA VAL A 16 -14.02 1.63 -11.62
C VAL A 16 -15.53 1.69 -11.92
N ALA A 17 -15.94 2.13 -13.11
CA ALA A 17 -17.34 2.19 -13.49
C ALA A 17 -17.83 0.87 -14.11
N ARG A 18 -18.85 0.28 -13.48
CA ARG A 18 -19.76 -0.78 -13.96
C ARG A 18 -19.40 -2.22 -13.54
N GLY A 19 -19.52 -2.49 -12.24
CA GLY A 19 -19.77 -3.84 -11.74
C GLY A 19 -21.02 -3.85 -10.87
N SER A 20 -22.03 -4.62 -11.24
CA SER A 20 -23.31 -4.81 -10.54
C SER A 20 -23.24 -5.83 -9.39
N GLY A 21 -22.07 -6.03 -8.78
CA GLY A 21 -21.86 -6.99 -7.69
C GLY A 21 -22.26 -6.46 -6.31
N GLU A 22 -22.22 -7.33 -5.32
CA GLU A 22 -22.29 -7.03 -3.89
C GLU A 22 -21.18 -6.04 -3.49
N ARG A 23 -21.51 -5.02 -2.71
CA ARG A 23 -20.58 -3.94 -2.35
C ARG A 23 -19.44 -4.52 -1.50
N VAL A 24 -18.19 -4.30 -1.92
CA VAL A 24 -17.03 -4.66 -1.08
C VAL A 24 -17.09 -3.82 0.19
N THR A 25 -17.08 -4.50 1.32
CA THR A 25 -17.14 -3.90 2.65
C THR A 25 -15.74 -3.70 3.24
N LEU A 26 -15.64 -2.94 4.32
CA LEU A 26 -14.39 -2.83 5.09
C LEU A 26 -13.92 -4.20 5.60
N ARG A 27 -14.86 -5.03 6.06
CA ARG A 27 -14.62 -6.43 6.41
C ARG A 27 -13.94 -7.19 5.28
N ASP A 28 -14.47 -7.10 4.08
CA ASP A 28 -13.92 -7.81 2.92
C ASP A 28 -12.50 -7.33 2.61
N LEU A 29 -12.24 -6.02 2.73
CA LEU A 29 -10.89 -5.48 2.53
C LEU A 29 -9.89 -5.95 3.58
N ILE A 30 -10.27 -5.98 4.86
CA ILE A 30 -9.41 -6.47 5.94
C ILE A 30 -9.07 -7.94 5.72
N LEU A 31 -10.09 -8.77 5.46
CA LEU A 31 -9.90 -10.20 5.27
C LEU A 31 -9.13 -10.52 3.99
N ALA A 32 -9.42 -9.84 2.88
CA ALA A 32 -8.68 -9.95 1.63
C ALA A 32 -7.21 -9.55 1.79
N ALA A 33 -6.93 -8.46 2.53
CA ALA A 33 -5.57 -8.04 2.83
C ALA A 33 -4.81 -9.09 3.64
N LEU A 34 -5.41 -9.63 4.71
CA LEU A 34 -4.80 -10.69 5.50
C LEU A 34 -4.57 -11.95 4.67
N TYR A 35 -5.55 -12.38 3.87
CA TYR A 35 -5.45 -13.54 3.00
C TYR A 35 -4.28 -13.39 2.01
N THR A 36 -4.22 -12.24 1.32
CA THR A 36 -3.17 -11.95 0.33
C THR A 36 -1.78 -11.85 0.96
N ALA A 37 -1.70 -11.42 2.22
CA ALA A 37 -0.47 -11.35 2.99
C ALA A 37 -0.02 -12.70 3.62
N GLY A 38 -0.63 -13.82 3.25
CA GLY A 38 -0.30 -15.14 3.81
C GLY A 38 -0.90 -15.38 5.20
N GLY A 39 -1.97 -14.67 5.54
CA GLY A 39 -2.77 -14.87 6.76
C GLY A 39 -2.34 -14.02 7.96
N LYS A 40 -1.36 -13.12 7.82
CA LYS A 40 -0.93 -12.27 8.94
C LYS A 40 -0.37 -10.92 8.47
N LEU A 41 -0.74 -9.84 9.17
CA LEU A 41 -0.13 -8.52 9.04
C LEU A 41 0.06 -7.85 10.39
N SER A 42 1.09 -7.03 10.54
CA SER A 42 1.15 -6.11 11.68
C SER A 42 -0.02 -5.11 11.59
N ARG A 43 -0.53 -4.66 12.74
CA ARG A 43 -1.62 -3.67 12.78
C ARG A 43 -1.24 -2.37 12.06
N LEU A 44 0.03 -1.96 12.16
CA LEU A 44 0.57 -0.82 11.42
C LEU A 44 0.42 -1.03 9.90
N ARG A 45 0.91 -2.15 9.37
CA ARG A 45 0.84 -2.46 7.94
C ARG A 45 -0.58 -2.53 7.43
N LEU A 46 -1.48 -3.19 8.15
CA LEU A 46 -2.89 -3.26 7.77
C LEU A 46 -3.51 -1.86 7.69
N MET A 47 -3.29 -1.01 8.70
CA MET A 47 -3.81 0.35 8.72
C MET A 47 -3.28 1.19 7.54
N LYS A 48 -1.97 1.09 7.23
CA LYS A 48 -1.38 1.82 6.08
C LYS A 48 -1.83 1.30 4.73
N LEU A 49 -2.02 -0.02 4.60
CA LEU A 49 -2.55 -0.62 3.39
C LEU A 49 -3.96 -0.07 3.10
N LEU A 50 -4.84 -0.08 4.10
CA LEU A 50 -6.22 0.41 3.94
C LEU A 50 -6.27 1.93 3.68
N TYR A 51 -5.34 2.70 4.24
CA TYR A 51 -5.19 4.13 3.93
C TYR A 51 -4.76 4.39 2.48
N ILE A 52 -3.86 3.56 1.93
CA ILE A 52 -3.48 3.66 0.51
C ILE A 52 -4.66 3.27 -0.38
N VAL A 53 -5.41 2.24 0.01
CA VAL A 53 -6.62 1.82 -0.70
C VAL A 53 -7.68 2.92 -0.69
N SER A 54 -7.89 3.60 0.43
CA SER A 54 -8.85 4.72 0.52
C SER A 54 -8.49 5.88 -0.40
N SER A 55 -7.19 6.14 -0.57
CA SER A 55 -6.68 7.19 -1.44
C SER A 55 -6.91 6.93 -2.93
N HIS A 56 -6.95 5.66 -3.37
CA HIS A 56 -7.11 5.29 -4.79
C HIS A 56 -8.51 4.76 -5.15
N ALA A 57 -9.21 4.19 -4.17
CA ALA A 57 -10.53 3.59 -4.34
C ALA A 57 -11.50 4.11 -3.27
N PRO A 58 -11.74 5.44 -3.20
CA PRO A 58 -12.58 6.04 -2.15
C PRO A 58 -14.00 5.48 -2.12
N ARG A 59 -14.52 4.98 -3.25
CA ARG A 59 -15.84 4.32 -3.31
C ARG A 59 -15.88 2.94 -2.66
N ALA A 60 -14.76 2.20 -2.64
CA ALA A 60 -14.66 0.96 -1.86
C ALA A 60 -14.62 1.29 -0.36
N VAL A 61 -13.95 2.40 -0.06
CA VAL A 61 -13.75 3.11 1.21
C VAL A 61 -14.86 3.90 1.89
N GLN A 62 -16.00 4.11 1.24
CA GLN A 62 -16.69 5.41 1.36
C GLN A 62 -17.16 5.83 2.77
N ASP A 63 -17.29 4.87 3.69
CA ASP A 63 -17.77 5.08 5.06
C ASP A 63 -16.64 4.87 6.09
N VAL A 64 -15.37 4.94 5.66
CA VAL A 64 -14.18 4.75 6.50
C VAL A 64 -13.41 6.05 6.59
N GLU A 65 -13.32 6.61 7.79
CA GLU A 65 -12.59 7.85 8.04
C GLU A 65 -11.16 7.56 8.50
N PHE A 66 -10.18 8.24 7.90
CA PHE A 66 -8.79 8.21 8.34
C PHE A 66 -8.38 9.58 8.86
N ILE A 67 -7.99 9.63 10.13
CA ILE A 67 -7.50 10.83 10.81
C ILE A 67 -5.98 10.74 11.05
N PRO A 68 -5.25 11.87 11.05
CA PRO A 68 -3.87 11.90 11.51
C PRO A 68 -3.76 11.43 12.97
N TYR A 69 -2.75 10.59 13.26
CA TYR A 69 -2.55 10.02 14.59
C TYR A 69 -1.07 9.71 14.87
N ARG A 70 -0.76 9.09 16.02
CA ARG A 70 0.61 8.86 16.54
C ARG A 70 1.57 8.25 15.52
N PHE A 71 1.11 7.28 14.73
CA PHE A 71 1.88 6.62 13.65
C PHE A 71 1.32 6.94 12.27
N GLY A 72 0.76 8.13 12.12
CA GLY A 72 0.12 8.64 10.92
C GLY A 72 -1.33 8.17 10.79
N ALA A 73 -1.89 8.28 9.59
CA ALA A 73 -3.30 7.98 9.28
C ALA A 73 -3.83 6.71 9.98
N TRP A 74 -4.89 6.87 10.75
CA TRP A 74 -5.52 5.84 11.57
C TRP A 74 -7.04 5.96 11.44
N SER A 75 -7.76 4.85 11.61
CA SER A 75 -9.22 4.79 11.46
C SER A 75 -9.84 4.02 12.62
N GLU A 76 -10.82 4.62 13.29
CA GLU A 76 -11.61 3.97 14.33
C GLU A 76 -12.48 2.87 13.74
N ASP A 77 -13.01 3.06 12.52
CA ASP A 77 -13.83 2.07 11.81
C ASP A 77 -13.05 0.77 11.55
N VAL A 78 -11.77 0.89 11.18
CA VAL A 78 -10.88 -0.28 10.98
C VAL A 78 -10.68 -1.03 12.29
N GLU A 79 -10.50 -0.31 13.40
CA GLU A 79 -10.31 -0.94 14.71
C GLU A 79 -11.58 -1.62 15.20
N HIS A 80 -12.72 -0.96 15.04
CA HIS A 80 -14.01 -1.53 15.38
C HIS A 80 -14.29 -2.81 14.58
N GLU A 81 -14.04 -2.80 13.26
CA GLU A 81 -14.24 -3.99 12.43
C GLU A 81 -13.29 -5.14 12.83
N LEU A 82 -12.03 -4.83 13.17
CA LEU A 82 -11.09 -5.84 13.70
C LEU A 82 -11.58 -6.48 15.00
N GLU A 83 -12.09 -5.67 15.94
CA GLU A 83 -12.69 -6.19 17.18
C GLU A 83 -13.89 -7.09 16.90
N MET A 84 -14.72 -6.73 15.93
CA MET A 84 -15.88 -7.52 15.53
C MET A 84 -15.48 -8.84 14.86
N LEU A 85 -14.44 -8.85 14.03
CA LEU A 85 -13.89 -10.06 13.42
C LEU A 85 -13.24 -10.99 14.45
N GLU A 86 -12.57 -10.43 15.45
CA GLU A 86 -11.98 -11.18 16.55
C GLU A 86 -13.05 -11.81 17.46
N LYS A 87 -14.10 -11.07 17.83
CA LYS A 87 -15.24 -11.60 18.59
C LYS A 87 -15.95 -12.75 17.86
N LYS A 88 -15.96 -12.72 16.52
CA LYS A 88 -16.51 -13.79 15.67
C LYS A 88 -15.55 -14.96 15.46
N GLY A 89 -14.31 -14.89 15.96
CA GLY A 89 -13.30 -15.93 15.78
C GLY A 89 -12.72 -16.01 14.36
N VAL A 90 -12.98 -15.01 13.51
CA VAL A 90 -12.46 -14.96 12.13
C VAL A 90 -11.01 -14.51 12.10
N THR A 91 -10.64 -13.62 13.02
CA THR A 91 -9.27 -13.13 13.21
C THR A 91 -8.84 -13.30 14.66
N GLU A 92 -7.54 -13.17 14.90
CA GLU A 92 -6.92 -13.15 16.23
C GLU A 92 -5.93 -11.99 16.29
N SER A 93 -6.07 -11.12 17.31
CA SER A 93 -5.15 -10.02 17.55
C SER A 93 -4.07 -10.42 18.55
N SER A 94 -2.84 -10.03 18.29
CA SER A 94 -1.71 -10.22 19.20
C SER A 94 -0.74 -9.05 19.11
N ARG A 95 0.31 -9.07 19.95
CA ARG A 95 1.43 -8.12 19.83
C ARG A 95 2.12 -8.17 18.46
N GLU A 96 2.06 -9.31 17.78
CA GLU A 96 2.68 -9.51 16.48
C GLU A 96 1.80 -9.06 15.30
N GLY A 97 0.57 -8.58 15.58
CA GLY A 97 -0.38 -8.15 14.58
C GLY A 97 -1.68 -8.95 14.59
N VAL A 98 -2.37 -8.88 13.45
CA VAL A 98 -3.66 -9.55 13.20
C VAL A 98 -3.40 -10.79 12.36
N ARG A 99 -3.94 -11.93 12.79
CA ARG A 99 -3.88 -13.21 12.09
C ARG A 99 -5.27 -13.63 11.63
N LEU A 100 -5.38 -14.14 10.42
CA LEU A 100 -6.58 -14.81 9.91
C LEU A 100 -6.70 -16.21 10.51
N ARG A 101 -7.85 -16.52 11.13
CA ARG A 101 -8.16 -17.84 11.71
C ARG A 101 -9.01 -18.69 10.78
N ASP A 102 -9.89 -18.06 10.02
CA ASP A 102 -10.72 -18.71 9.01
C ASP A 102 -10.24 -18.36 7.60
N ILE A 103 -9.51 -19.30 6.97
CA ILE A 103 -8.98 -19.11 5.62
C ILE A 103 -10.09 -19.00 4.57
N ASN A 104 -11.25 -19.65 4.78
CA ASN A 104 -12.37 -19.62 3.84
C ASN A 104 -13.07 -18.26 3.86
N GLU A 105 -13.08 -17.57 5.01
CA GLU A 105 -13.53 -16.18 5.10
C GLU A 105 -12.58 -15.24 4.34
N GLY A 106 -11.27 -15.46 4.46
CA GLY A 106 -10.26 -14.74 3.68
C GLY A 106 -10.42 -14.94 2.17
N GLU A 107 -10.59 -16.19 1.73
CA GLU A 107 -10.77 -16.52 0.32
C GLU A 107 -12.07 -15.93 -0.24
N ARG A 108 -13.19 -16.00 0.49
CA ARG A 108 -14.45 -15.39 0.08
C ARG A 108 -14.33 -13.87 -0.06
N ALA A 109 -13.70 -13.22 0.91
CA ALA A 109 -13.43 -11.79 0.87
C ALA A 109 -12.53 -11.42 -0.32
N TRP A 110 -11.51 -12.23 -0.58
CA TRP A 110 -10.64 -12.08 -1.73
C TRP A 110 -11.39 -12.18 -3.06
N GLN A 111 -12.24 -13.18 -3.24
CA GLN A 111 -13.09 -13.33 -4.42
C GLN A 111 -14.06 -12.14 -4.61
N ALA A 112 -14.56 -11.55 -3.53
CA ALA A 112 -15.38 -10.36 -3.59
C ALA A 112 -14.58 -9.15 -4.09
N VAL A 113 -13.34 -8.99 -3.61
CA VAL A 113 -12.42 -7.93 -4.05
C VAL A 113 -11.96 -8.12 -5.51
N GLU A 114 -11.69 -9.35 -5.96
CA GLU A 114 -11.30 -9.65 -7.35
C GLU A 114 -12.38 -9.28 -8.37
N LYS A 115 -13.66 -9.37 -7.99
CA LYS A 115 -14.77 -8.95 -8.85
C LYS A 115 -14.89 -7.43 -8.97
N ARG A 116 -14.08 -6.64 -8.24
CA ARG A 116 -14.18 -5.17 -8.19
C ARG A 116 -13.00 -4.47 -8.84
N GLY A 117 -13.10 -4.30 -10.16
CA GLY A 117 -12.22 -3.40 -10.92
C GLY A 117 -10.74 -3.71 -10.67
N ASN A 118 -9.97 -2.69 -10.29
CA ASN A 118 -8.54 -2.78 -10.02
C ASN A 118 -8.20 -2.98 -8.52
N LEU A 119 -9.18 -3.25 -7.66
CA LEU A 119 -8.97 -3.28 -6.20
C LEU A 119 -8.07 -4.44 -5.76
N ALA A 120 -8.25 -5.62 -6.36
CA ALA A 120 -7.37 -6.77 -6.11
C ALA A 120 -5.92 -6.50 -6.54
N SER A 121 -5.71 -5.90 -7.71
CA SER A 121 -4.37 -5.52 -8.17
C SER A 121 -3.75 -4.49 -7.23
N LEU A 122 -4.49 -3.47 -6.82
CA LEU A 122 -4.03 -2.46 -5.87
C LEU A 122 -3.58 -3.07 -4.54
N LEU A 123 -4.36 -4.03 -3.99
CA LEU A 123 -3.96 -4.73 -2.76
C LEU A 123 -2.67 -5.53 -2.96
N ARG A 124 -2.57 -6.33 -4.03
CA ARG A 124 -1.37 -7.14 -4.30
C ARG A 124 -0.14 -6.27 -4.49
N GLU A 125 -0.20 -5.28 -5.37
CA GLU A 125 0.92 -4.38 -5.67
C GLU A 125 1.37 -3.60 -4.42
N THR A 126 0.43 -3.15 -3.59
CA THR A 126 0.77 -2.46 -2.34
C THR A 126 1.43 -3.41 -1.33
N LEU A 127 0.96 -4.65 -1.23
CA LEU A 127 1.58 -5.66 -0.37
C LEU A 127 2.97 -6.09 -0.86
N GLU A 128 3.18 -6.17 -2.18
CA GLU A 128 4.51 -6.40 -2.76
C GLU A 128 5.49 -5.29 -2.37
N ILE A 129 5.07 -4.02 -2.43
CA ILE A 129 5.86 -2.90 -1.90
C ILE A 129 6.13 -3.10 -0.40
N PHE A 130 5.11 -3.40 0.39
CA PHE A 130 5.26 -3.49 1.85
C PHE A 130 6.19 -4.62 2.27
N ASN A 131 6.19 -5.75 1.56
CA ASN A 131 7.07 -6.89 1.85
C ASN A 131 8.55 -6.55 1.72
N GLU A 132 8.89 -5.50 0.95
CA GLU A 132 10.26 -5.01 0.86
C GLU A 132 10.65 -4.06 1.97
N LEU A 133 9.70 -3.43 2.64
CA LEU A 133 9.98 -2.33 3.55
C LEU A 133 9.98 -2.80 5.00
N ASP A 134 10.92 -2.34 5.81
CA ASP A 134 10.74 -2.33 7.26
C ASP A 134 9.71 -1.25 7.68
N ASP A 135 9.34 -1.20 8.96
CA ASP A 135 8.31 -0.26 9.41
C ASP A 135 8.74 1.22 9.31
N ARG A 136 10.04 1.53 9.38
CA ARG A 136 10.52 2.91 9.18
C ARG A 136 10.48 3.28 7.70
N GLU A 137 10.94 2.39 6.82
CA GLU A 137 10.89 2.58 5.36
C GLU A 137 9.43 2.66 4.87
N LEU A 138 8.53 1.84 5.42
CA LEU A 138 7.09 1.89 5.15
C LEU A 138 6.51 3.27 5.49
N LEU A 139 6.80 3.78 6.68
CA LEU A 139 6.33 5.11 7.08
C LEU A 139 6.93 6.20 6.19
N ALA A 140 8.22 6.09 5.82
CA ALA A 140 8.86 7.01 4.88
C ALA A 140 8.15 7.03 3.52
N PHE A 141 7.80 5.85 2.99
CA PHE A 141 7.04 5.71 1.75
C PHE A 141 5.64 6.32 1.88
N VAL A 142 4.87 5.90 2.89
CA VAL A 142 3.49 6.35 3.07
C VAL A 142 3.41 7.87 3.26
N TYR A 143 4.26 8.43 4.12
CA TYR A 143 4.24 9.85 4.44
C TYR A 143 4.65 10.72 3.25
N SER A 144 5.63 10.26 2.45
CA SER A 144 6.10 11.03 1.29
C SER A 144 5.09 11.03 0.14
N VAL A 145 4.27 9.99 0.02
CA VAL A 145 3.36 9.80 -1.12
C VAL A 145 1.94 10.20 -0.78
N TYR A 146 1.43 9.79 0.38
CA TYR A 146 0.03 9.91 0.77
C TYR A 146 -0.21 10.90 1.92
N GLY A 147 0.82 11.27 2.67
CA GLY A 147 0.68 12.18 3.80
C GLY A 147 0.14 11.50 5.06
N GLY A 148 -0.73 12.18 5.80
CA GLY A 148 -1.37 11.65 7.01
C GLY A 148 -0.44 11.58 8.22
N TYR A 149 0.64 12.37 8.24
CA TYR A 149 1.68 12.37 9.28
C TYR A 149 1.62 13.57 10.23
N GLU A 150 0.63 14.46 10.06
CA GLU A 150 0.56 15.78 10.69
C GLU A 150 0.70 15.69 12.22
N GLU A 151 -0.04 14.75 12.81
CA GLU A 151 -0.05 14.43 14.25
C GLU A 151 0.87 13.26 14.62
N SER A 152 1.70 12.78 13.69
CA SER A 152 2.58 11.65 13.95
C SER A 152 3.82 12.05 14.74
N GLU A 153 4.08 11.34 15.83
CA GLU A 153 5.35 11.38 16.57
C GLU A 153 6.55 10.92 15.71
N LYS A 154 6.27 10.20 14.61
CA LYS A 154 7.27 9.70 13.65
C LYS A 154 7.45 10.61 12.43
N LYS A 155 6.84 11.80 12.37
CA LYS A 155 6.96 12.72 11.23
C LYS A 155 8.41 13.14 10.91
N HIS A 156 9.32 13.08 11.89
CA HIS A 156 10.75 13.31 11.70
C HIS A 156 11.40 12.34 10.70
N ILE A 157 10.78 11.19 10.40
CA ILE A 157 11.18 10.29 9.30
C ILE A 157 11.30 11.05 7.96
N LEU A 158 10.47 12.08 7.73
CA LEU A 158 10.55 12.89 6.51
C LEU A 158 11.80 13.78 6.44
N LEU A 159 12.44 14.08 7.57
CA LEU A 159 13.70 14.82 7.62
C LEU A 159 14.90 13.91 7.34
N ASP A 160 14.73 12.59 7.46
CA ASP A 160 15.76 11.60 7.18
C ASP A 160 15.90 11.39 5.67
N LYS A 161 16.63 12.31 5.02
CA LYS A 161 16.92 12.26 3.58
C LYS A 161 17.60 10.96 3.17
N ARG A 162 18.41 10.36 4.05
CA ARG A 162 19.14 9.12 3.76
C ARG A 162 18.16 7.95 3.68
N LEU A 163 17.33 7.78 4.70
CA LEU A 163 16.29 6.75 4.74
C LEU A 163 15.37 6.84 3.52
N ARG A 164 14.90 8.05 3.19
CA ARG A 164 14.01 8.26 2.04
C ARG A 164 14.67 7.92 0.71
N LEU A 165 15.93 8.30 0.52
CA LEU A 165 16.68 7.96 -0.69
C LEU A 165 16.96 6.45 -0.79
N GLU A 166 17.36 5.82 0.32
CA GLU A 166 17.61 4.36 0.38
C GLU A 166 16.32 3.58 0.09
N THR A 167 15.20 3.99 0.69
CA THR A 167 13.87 3.42 0.44
C THR A 167 13.49 3.55 -1.04
N ALA A 168 13.65 4.74 -1.62
CA ALA A 168 13.30 5.01 -3.02
C ALA A 168 14.15 4.18 -4.00
N LEU A 169 15.47 4.11 -3.77
CA LEU A 169 16.39 3.32 -4.61
C LEU A 169 16.06 1.84 -4.55
N LYS A 170 15.82 1.31 -3.34
CA LYS A 170 15.47 -0.09 -3.11
C LYS A 170 14.20 -0.50 -3.86
N LEU A 171 13.14 0.29 -3.76
CA LEU A 171 11.88 0.01 -4.47
C LEU A 171 12.00 0.19 -5.98
N TYR A 172 12.76 1.20 -6.44
CA TYR A 172 12.98 1.45 -7.87
C TYR A 172 13.82 0.35 -8.53
N GLU A 173 14.90 -0.07 -7.88
CA GLU A 173 15.78 -1.16 -8.34
C GLU A 173 14.99 -2.46 -8.53
N ARG A 174 14.07 -2.76 -7.62
CA ARG A 174 13.17 -3.92 -7.72
C ARG A 174 12.02 -3.76 -8.71
N GLY A 175 11.89 -2.59 -9.34
CA GLY A 175 10.81 -2.31 -10.30
C GLY A 175 9.42 -2.19 -9.68
N LEU A 176 9.32 -2.02 -8.36
CA LEU A 176 8.05 -1.94 -7.63
C LEU A 176 7.40 -0.56 -7.71
N ILE A 177 8.20 0.48 -7.99
CA ILE A 177 7.72 1.85 -8.18
C ILE A 177 8.34 2.49 -9.41
N SER A 178 7.61 3.43 -10.01
CA SER A 178 8.11 4.24 -11.12
C SER A 178 9.19 5.22 -10.66
N VAL A 179 9.98 5.74 -11.62
CA VAL A 179 11.00 6.77 -11.35
C VAL A 179 10.39 8.03 -10.73
N THR A 180 9.20 8.43 -11.17
CA THR A 180 8.48 9.59 -10.62
C THR A 180 8.08 9.37 -9.17
N LEU A 181 7.60 8.17 -8.84
CA LEU A 181 7.23 7.83 -7.47
C LEU A 181 8.47 7.70 -6.58
N ALA A 182 9.56 7.13 -7.09
CA ALA A 182 10.83 7.03 -6.38
C ALA A 182 11.42 8.42 -6.06
N ALA A 183 11.42 9.34 -7.02
CA ALA A 183 11.85 10.72 -6.81
C ALA A 183 11.01 11.42 -5.73
N ARG A 184 9.68 11.20 -5.74
CA ARG A 184 8.76 11.72 -4.71
C ARG A 184 9.09 11.15 -3.32
N VAL A 185 9.31 9.84 -3.21
CA VAL A 185 9.71 9.19 -1.95
C VAL A 185 11.03 9.77 -1.44
N ALA A 186 12.01 9.95 -2.33
CA ALA A 186 13.30 10.55 -2.01
C ALA A 186 13.21 12.05 -1.64
N GLY A 187 12.08 12.71 -1.93
CA GLY A 187 11.88 14.13 -1.69
C GLY A 187 12.72 15.03 -2.60
N MET A 188 12.91 14.62 -3.85
CA MET A 188 13.70 15.32 -4.86
C MET A 188 13.01 15.30 -6.23
N ASN A 189 13.54 16.06 -7.18
CA ASN A 189 13.01 16.05 -8.55
C ASN A 189 13.47 14.78 -9.30
N VAL A 190 12.77 14.46 -10.40
CA VAL A 190 13.00 13.23 -11.17
C VAL A 190 14.41 13.17 -11.77
N LEU A 191 14.95 14.28 -12.28
CA LEU A 191 16.27 14.33 -12.91
C LEU A 191 17.38 14.05 -11.88
N GLU A 192 17.29 14.67 -10.71
CA GLU A 192 18.21 14.44 -9.59
C GLU A 192 18.19 12.97 -9.14
N PHE A 193 17.01 12.38 -9.03
CA PHE A 193 16.87 10.97 -8.67
C PHE A 193 17.51 10.05 -9.73
N VAL A 194 17.26 10.31 -11.02
CA VAL A 194 17.84 9.53 -12.12
C VAL A 194 19.37 9.58 -12.08
N ASP A 195 19.96 10.74 -11.85
CA ASP A 195 21.42 10.89 -11.76
C ASP A 195 22.01 10.16 -10.56
N ILE A 196 21.31 10.13 -9.42
CA ILE A 196 21.72 9.34 -8.26
C ILE A 196 21.57 7.83 -8.54
N ALA A 197 20.44 7.41 -9.10
CA ALA A 197 20.16 6.01 -9.41
C ALA A 197 21.18 5.45 -10.40
N ARG A 198 21.53 6.19 -11.45
CA ARG A 198 22.58 5.80 -12.42
C ARG A 198 23.94 5.57 -11.76
N ARG A 199 24.33 6.45 -10.83
CA ARG A 199 25.60 6.34 -10.10
C ARG A 199 25.62 5.20 -9.10
N LYS A 200 24.49 4.94 -8.42
CA LYS A 200 24.41 3.96 -7.32
C LYS A 200 24.07 2.54 -7.77
N LEU A 201 23.26 2.38 -8.82
CA LEU A 201 22.78 1.08 -9.29
C LEU A 201 23.58 0.53 -10.48
N GLY A 202 24.60 1.25 -10.96
CA GLY A 202 25.50 0.79 -12.02
C GLY A 202 24.79 0.48 -13.34
N GLY A 203 24.54 1.50 -14.16
CA GLY A 203 24.24 1.33 -15.60
C GLY A 203 22.93 0.64 -16.00
N LEU A 204 22.11 0.12 -15.09
CA LEU A 204 20.80 -0.48 -15.39
C LEU A 204 19.67 0.56 -15.54
N VAL A 205 19.95 1.67 -16.23
CA VAL A 205 18.89 2.48 -16.84
C VAL A 205 18.90 2.16 -18.32
N THR A 206 18.39 0.98 -18.69
CA THR A 206 18.06 0.73 -20.09
C THR A 206 17.03 1.77 -20.51
N SER A 207 17.26 2.35 -21.68
CA SER A 207 16.57 3.47 -22.32
C SER A 207 15.05 3.30 -22.50
N ASP A 208 14.49 2.15 -22.12
CA ASP A 208 13.07 1.82 -22.30
C ASP A 208 12.16 2.38 -21.18
N LYS A 209 12.72 2.87 -20.06
CA LYS A 209 11.94 3.36 -18.91
C LYS A 209 11.72 4.88 -18.84
N LEU A 210 12.12 5.63 -19.87
CA LEU A 210 12.06 7.10 -19.85
C LEU A 210 10.74 7.68 -20.39
N PHE A 211 9.90 6.89 -21.07
CA PHE A 211 8.68 7.39 -21.70
C PHE A 211 7.57 6.33 -21.72
N GLU A 212 6.82 6.22 -20.63
CA GLU A 212 5.41 5.80 -20.73
C GLU A 212 4.57 6.80 -19.92
N GLU A 213 3.81 7.62 -20.65
CA GLU A 213 2.85 8.61 -20.16
C GLU A 213 1.57 7.98 -19.57
#